data_AF-A0A2N0NVQ2-F1
#
_entry.id   AF-A0A2N0NVQ2-F1
#
_cell.length_a   1.000
_cell.length_b   1.000
_cell.length_c   1.000
_cell.angle_alpha   90.00
_cell.angle_beta   90.00
_cell.angle_gamma   90.00
#
_symmetry.space_group_name_H-M   'P 1'
#
loop_
_entity.id
_entity.type
_entity.pdbx_description
1 polymer ?
#
loop_
_entity_poly.entity_id
_entity_poly.type
_entity_poly.pdbx_seq_one_letter_code
_entity_poly.pdbx_strand_id
1 'polypeptide(L)'
;IIKYPMDLFTINLKLKNNQYTSLEEFEKDIRLIFRNCYKYNDIGSEIYCSGEALESDFNKIWNEKLILQKKQTRELKRVRDNDNDADSSFTSKL
;
A
#
# COMPACT_ATOMS: atom_id res chain seq x y z
N ILE A 1 25.67 -11.69 -2.86
CA ILE A 1 24.70 -11.87 -3.98
C ILE A 1 23.26 -11.91 -3.47
N ILE A 2 22.29 -11.45 -4.28
CA ILE A 2 20.86 -11.27 -3.93
C ILE A 2 20.15 -12.62 -3.76
N LYS A 3 19.42 -12.79 -2.65
CA LYS A 3 18.75 -14.07 -2.28
C LYS A 3 17.32 -14.17 -2.77
N TYR A 4 16.63 -13.03 -2.87
CA TYR A 4 15.22 -12.95 -3.23
C TYR A 4 15.07 -11.89 -4.33
N PRO A 5 15.26 -12.26 -5.61
CA PRO A 5 15.07 -11.32 -6.72
C PRO A 5 13.65 -10.79 -6.76
N MET A 6 13.49 -9.54 -7.21
CA MET A 6 12.21 -8.91 -7.47
C MET A 6 12.42 -7.77 -8.46
N ASP A 7 11.42 -7.53 -9.30
CA ASP A 7 11.41 -6.49 -10.33
C ASP A 7 9.97 -6.06 -10.66
N LEU A 8 9.82 -4.93 -11.35
CA LEU A 8 8.50 -4.35 -11.63
C LEU A 8 7.66 -5.19 -12.61
N PHE A 9 8.30 -5.98 -13.50
CA PHE A 9 7.57 -6.88 -14.39
C PHE A 9 6.95 -8.03 -13.60
N THR A 10 7.70 -8.64 -12.69
CA THR A 10 7.19 -9.66 -11.76
C THR A 10 6.02 -9.13 -10.92
N ILE A 11 6.14 -7.92 -10.37
CA ILE A 11 5.05 -7.27 -9.61
C ILE A 11 3.81 -7.05 -10.50
N ASN A 12 3.99 -6.59 -11.74
CA ASN A 12 2.88 -6.40 -12.68
C ASN A 12 2.15 -7.72 -12.98
N LEU A 13 2.88 -8.82 -13.14
CA LEU A 13 2.30 -10.14 -13.35
C LEU A 13 1.52 -10.61 -12.12
N LYS A 14 2.07 -10.42 -10.91
CA LYS A 14 1.39 -10.74 -9.64
C LYS A 14 0.08 -9.95 -9.48
N LEU A 15 0.08 -8.67 -9.85
CA LEU A 15 -1.14 -7.84 -9.86
C LEU A 15 -2.18 -8.39 -10.84
N LYS A 16 -1.80 -8.65 -12.10
CA LYS A 16 -2.71 -9.16 -13.14
C LYS A 16 -3.32 -10.52 -12.78
N ASN A 17 -2.59 -11.32 -12.02
CA ASN A 17 -3.01 -12.65 -11.59
C ASN A 17 -3.68 -12.65 -10.20
N ASN A 18 -4.04 -11.49 -9.65
CA ASN A 18 -4.65 -11.34 -8.32
C ASN A 18 -3.89 -12.06 -7.19
N GLN A 19 -2.54 -12.05 -7.26
CA GLN A 19 -1.68 -12.75 -6.29
C GLN A 19 -1.34 -11.93 -5.05
N TYR A 20 -1.82 -10.69 -4.98
CA TYR A 20 -1.75 -9.86 -3.78
C TYR A 20 -3.09 -9.88 -3.07
N THR A 21 -3.10 -10.40 -1.85
CA THR A 21 -4.30 -10.44 -1.00
C THR A 21 -4.46 -9.16 -0.18
N SER A 22 -3.41 -8.34 -0.11
CA SER A 22 -3.36 -7.11 0.66
C SER A 22 -2.40 -6.10 0.03
N LEU A 23 -2.56 -4.82 0.41
CA LEU A 23 -1.67 -3.74 -0.05
C LEU A 23 -0.28 -3.88 0.55
N GLU A 24 -0.19 -4.45 1.74
CA GLU A 24 1.05 -4.73 2.48
C GLU A 24 1.93 -5.73 1.72
N GLU A 25 1.35 -6.76 1.10
CA GLU A 25 2.10 -7.72 0.28
C GLU A 25 2.67 -7.05 -0.99
N PHE A 26 1.89 -6.18 -1.63
CA PHE A 26 2.37 -5.39 -2.77
C PHE A 26 3.51 -4.44 -2.36
N GLU A 27 3.34 -3.69 -1.27
CA GLU A 27 4.40 -2.81 -0.75
C GLU A 27 5.67 -3.59 -0.48
N LYS A 28 5.57 -4.76 0.16
CA LYS A 28 6.72 -5.58 0.53
C LYS A 28 7.57 -5.95 -0.68
N ASP A 29 6.97 -6.27 -1.82
CA ASP A 29 7.70 -6.59 -3.05
C ASP A 29 8.37 -5.34 -3.66
N ILE A 30 7.70 -4.18 -3.65
CA ILE A 30 8.32 -2.92 -4.09
C ILE A 30 9.53 -2.59 -3.21
N ARG A 31 9.40 -2.71 -1.88
CA ARG A 31 10.51 -2.51 -0.93
C ARG A 31 11.66 -3.49 -1.17
N LEU A 32 11.36 -4.71 -1.61
CA LEU A 32 12.38 -5.70 -1.93
C LEU A 32 13.22 -5.27 -3.15
N ILE A 33 12.63 -4.61 -4.14
CA ILE A 33 13.36 -4.02 -5.28
C ILE A 33 14.40 -3.02 -4.76
N PHE A 34 14.01 -2.07 -3.91
CA PHE A 34 14.94 -1.06 -3.37
C PHE A 34 16.03 -1.70 -2.51
N ARG A 35 15.68 -2.61 -1.60
CA ARG A 35 16.66 -3.33 -0.77
C ARG A 35 17.66 -4.13 -1.60
N ASN A 36 17.20 -4.75 -2.68
CA ASN A 36 18.09 -5.47 -3.60
C ASN A 36 18.98 -4.51 -4.38
N CYS A 37 18.44 -3.38 -4.84
CA CYS A 37 19.20 -2.33 -5.51
C CYS A 37 20.38 -1.87 -4.64
N TYR A 38 20.11 -1.47 -3.39
CA TYR A 38 21.15 -0.95 -2.49
C TYR A 38 22.12 -2.01 -1.99
N LYS A 39 21.71 -3.29 -2.00
CA LYS A 39 22.58 -4.40 -1.61
C LYS A 39 23.55 -4.80 -2.73
N TYR A 40 23.15 -4.64 -3.99
CA TYR A 40 23.95 -5.06 -5.13
C TYR A 40 24.84 -3.94 -5.66
N ASN A 41 24.34 -2.70 -5.66
CA ASN A 41 25.02 -1.55 -6.25
C ASN A 41 25.78 -0.74 -5.18
N ASP A 42 26.93 -0.20 -5.58
CA ASP A 42 27.73 0.66 -4.70
C ASP A 42 27.00 1.96 -4.38
N ILE A 43 27.17 2.43 -3.13
CA ILE A 43 26.64 3.71 -2.66
C ILE A 43 27.17 4.84 -3.55
N GLY A 44 26.28 5.69 -4.04
CA GLY A 44 26.63 6.82 -4.91
C GLY A 44 26.80 6.46 -6.39
N SER A 45 26.67 5.18 -6.77
CA SER A 45 26.53 4.82 -8.19
C SER A 45 25.23 5.36 -8.77
N GLU A 46 25.20 5.58 -10.09
CA GLU A 46 24.01 6.09 -10.79
C GLU A 46 22.76 5.23 -10.53
N ILE A 47 22.93 3.90 -10.47
CA ILE A 47 21.85 2.95 -10.20
C ILE A 47 21.37 3.06 -8.75
N TYR A 48 22.28 3.24 -7.79
CA TYR A 48 21.92 3.44 -6.38
C TYR A 48 21.09 4.72 -6.22
N CYS A 49 21.57 5.84 -6.75
CA CYS A 49 20.86 7.13 -6.68
C CYS A 49 19.51 7.10 -7.41
N SER A 50 19.43 6.39 -8.54
CA SER A 50 18.15 6.16 -9.24
C SER A 50 17.17 5.36 -8.39
N GLY A 51 17.67 4.37 -7.63
CA GLY A 51 16.89 3.63 -6.64
C GLY A 51 16.32 4.54 -5.55
N GLU A 52 17.15 5.43 -4.98
CA GLU A 52 16.71 6.39 -3.95
C GLU A 52 15.64 7.35 -4.47
N ALA A 53 15.82 7.88 -5.68
CA ALA A 53 14.86 8.76 -6.32
C ALA A 53 13.49 8.06 -6.51
N LEU A 54 13.52 6.82 -7.04
CA LEU A 54 12.31 6.03 -7.25
C LEU A 54 11.63 5.66 -5.93
N GLU A 55 12.39 5.31 -4.89
CA GLU A 55 11.83 5.03 -3.56
C GLU A 55 11.17 6.27 -2.94
N SER A 56 11.79 7.45 -3.09
CA SER A 56 11.21 8.73 -2.67
C SER A 56 9.87 8.98 -3.34
N ASP A 57 9.77 8.80 -4.67
CA ASP A 57 8.52 9.05 -5.39
C ASP A 57 7.45 8.02 -5.05
N PHE A 58 7.83 6.74 -4.87
CA PHE A 58 6.92 5.72 -4.35
C PHE A 58 6.37 6.12 -2.98
N ASN A 59 7.21 6.59 -2.06
CA ASN A 59 6.79 6.99 -0.71
C ASN A 59 5.77 8.12 -0.72
N LYS A 60 5.94 9.12 -1.59
CA LYS A 60 4.97 10.24 -1.72
C LYS A 60 3.59 9.70 -2.12
N ILE A 61 3.55 8.92 -3.20
CA ILE A 61 2.31 8.36 -3.73
C ILE A 61 1.66 7.41 -2.71
N TRP A 62 2.45 6.53 -2.09
CA TRP A 62 1.96 5.55 -1.14
C TRP A 62 1.32 6.21 0.09
N ASN A 63 2.01 7.21 0.67
CA ASN A 63 1.50 7.93 1.84
C ASN A 63 0.21 8.70 1.54
N GLU A 64 0.12 9.37 0.39
CA GLU A 64 -1.09 10.05 -0.05
C GLU A 64 -2.27 9.08 -0.17
N LYS A 65 -2.06 7.91 -0.78
CA LYS A 65 -3.10 6.86 -0.91
C LYS A 65 -3.54 6.31 0.44
N LEU A 66 -2.61 6.08 1.37
CA LEU A 66 -2.93 5.63 2.72
C LEU A 66 -3.75 6.67 3.51
N ILE A 67 -3.44 7.95 3.35
CA ILE A 67 -4.22 9.04 3.97
C ILE A 67 -5.65 9.04 3.41
N LEU A 68 -5.81 8.92 2.09
CA LEU A 68 -7.12 8.90 1.44
C LEU A 68 -7.95 7.69 1.88
N GLN A 69 -7.36 6.50 1.92
CA GLN A 69 -8.05 5.32 2.44
C GLN A 69 -8.48 5.48 3.89
N LYS A 70 -7.60 5.99 4.76
CA LYS A 70 -7.95 6.24 6.17
C LYS A 70 -9.12 7.21 6.32
N LYS A 71 -9.20 8.26 5.48
CA LYS A 71 -10.34 9.17 5.46
C LYS A 71 -11.62 8.45 5.06
N GLN A 72 -11.59 7.71 3.94
CA GLN A 72 -12.76 6.96 3.46
C GLN A 72 -13.27 5.95 4.51
N THR A 73 -12.37 5.18 5.12
CA THR A 73 -12.74 4.23 6.18
C THR A 73 -13.32 4.91 7.41
N ARG A 74 -12.86 6.11 7.77
CA ARG A 74 -13.43 6.89 8.89
C ARG A 74 -14.83 7.41 8.55
N GLU A 75 -15.05 7.95 7.35
CA GLU A 75 -16.38 8.41 6.93
C GLU A 75 -17.38 7.24 6.87
N LEU A 76 -16.98 6.09 6.32
CA LEU A 76 -17.82 4.88 6.30
C LEU A 76 -18.23 4.42 7.70
N LYS A 77 -17.31 4.50 8.68
CA LYS A 77 -17.64 4.19 10.09
C LYS A 77 -18.65 5.18 10.66
N ARG A 78 -18.48 6.49 10.42
CA ARG A 78 -19.43 7.50 10.90
C ARG A 78 -20.83 7.31 10.33
N VAL A 79 -20.96 6.98 9.04
CA VAL A 79 -22.27 6.71 8.42
C VAL A 79 -22.93 5.51 9.09
N ARG A 80 -22.18 4.41 9.29
CA ARG A 80 -22.69 3.20 9.95
C ARG A 80 -23.13 3.46 11.39
N ASP A 81 -22.38 4.26 12.13
CA ASP A 81 -22.72 4.60 13.52
C ASP A 81 -24.00 5.45 13.57
N ASN A 82 -24.21 6.35 12.60
CA ASN A 82 -25.38 7.22 12.53
C ASN A 82 -26.67 6.50 12.10
N ASP A 83 -26.57 5.44 11.29
CA ASP A 83 -27.73 4.62 10.89
C ASP A 83 -28.24 3.72 12.05
N ASN A 84 -27.38 3.36 13.00
CA ASN A 84 -27.75 2.52 14.14
C ASN A 84 -28.55 3.26 15.23
N ASP A 85 -28.53 4.60 15.26
CA ASP A 85 -29.31 5.39 16.22
C ASP A 85 -30.79 5.59 15.80
N ALA A 86 -31.16 5.22 14.57
CA ALA A 86 -32.51 5.42 14.02
C ALA A 86 -33.49 4.24 14.22
N ASP A 87 -33.02 3.05 14.60
CA ASP A 87 -33.87 1.85 14.76
C ASP A 87 -34.43 1.66 16.18
N SER A 88 -34.03 2.49 17.14
CA SER A 88 -34.49 2.40 18.54
C SER A 88 -35.90 2.99 18.79
N SER A 89 -36.55 3.64 17.82
CA SER A 89 -37.79 4.41 18.08
C SER A 89 -39.11 3.78 17.60
N PHE A 90 -39.14 2.52 17.15
CA PHE A 90 -40.40 1.92 16.63
C PHE A 90 -40.96 0.69 17.39
N THR A 91 -40.36 0.24 18.50
CA THR A 91 -40.84 -0.97 19.21
C THR A 91 -41.42 -0.71 20.61
N SER A 92 -41.90 0.50 20.91
CA SER A 92 -42.56 0.78 22.19
C SER A 92 -43.77 1.69 22.05
N LYS A 93 -44.86 1.15 21.50
CA LYS A 93 -46.22 1.61 21.82
C LYS A 93 -47.18 0.42 21.69
N LEU A 94 -47.97 0.27 22.75
CA LEU A 94 -48.92 -0.79 23.08
C LEU A 94 -49.75 -1.33 21.92
#